data_AF-A0A8T7GFI5-F1
#
_entry.id   AF-A0A8T7GFI5-F1
#
_cell.length_a   1.000
_cell.length_b   1.000
_cell.length_c   1.000
_cell.angle_alpha   90.00
_cell.angle_beta   90.00
_cell.angle_gamma   90.00
#
_symmetry.space_group_name_H-M   'P 1'
#
loop_
_entity.id
_entity.type
_entity.pdbx_description
1 polymer ?
#
loop_
_entity_poly.entity_id
_entity_poly.type
_entity_poly.pdbx_seq_one_letter_code
_entity_poly.pdbx_strand_id
1 'polypeptide(L)' 'KQSDMQKIVKELKSTFACGGTAKDGFIMLQGDHRDDVRDYLVKKGFNDAAIEVQ' A
#
# COMPACT_ATOMS: atom_id res chain seq x y z
N LYS A 1 1.47 0.67 16.84
CA LYS A 1 1.88 1.45 15.64
C LYS A 1 0.80 1.34 14.55
N GLN A 2 -0.37 1.94 14.78
CA GLN A 2 -1.46 1.97 13.79
C GLN A 2 -1.31 3.16 12.83
N SER A 3 -0.49 4.13 13.23
CA SER A 3 -0.21 5.38 12.56
C SER A 3 0.54 5.20 11.23
N ASP A 4 1.38 4.17 11.12
CA ASP A 4 2.20 3.96 9.92
C ASP A 4 1.38 3.41 8.74
N MET A 5 0.46 2.48 8.99
CA MET A 5 -0.46 1.97 7.95
C MET A 5 -1.37 3.06 7.40
N GLN A 6 -1.92 3.92 8.26
CA GLN A 6 -2.77 5.02 7.82
C GLN A 6 -2.01 6.03 6.97
N LYS A 7 -0.74 6.30 7.30
CA LYS A 7 0.13 7.15 6.48
C LYS A 7 0.41 6.50 5.11
N ILE A 8 0.77 5.23 5.10
CA ILE A 8 1.03 4.48 3.86
C ILE A 8 -0.22 4.46 2.97
N VAL A 9 -1.41 4.18 3.51
CA VAL A 9 -2.66 4.26 2.75
C VAL A 9 -2.89 5.65 2.17
N LYS A 10 -2.65 6.70 2.95
CA LYS A 10 -2.87 8.07 2.48
C LYS A 10 -1.89 8.44 1.36
N GLU A 11 -0.63 8.02 1.48
CA GLU A 11 0.38 8.17 0.42
C GLU A 11 -0.02 7.38 -0.83
N LEU A 12 -0.34 6.08 -0.69
CA LEU A 12 -0.77 5.22 -1.81
C LEU A 12 -2.00 5.79 -2.53
N LYS A 13 -3.02 6.26 -1.79
CA LYS A 13 -4.21 6.88 -2.39
C LYS A 13 -3.86 8.16 -3.17
N SER A 14 -2.92 8.95 -2.67
CA SER A 14 -2.46 10.17 -3.34
C SER A 14 -1.61 9.87 -4.57
N THR A 15 -0.78 8.82 -4.53
CA THR A 15 0.08 8.40 -5.64
C THR A 15 -0.72 7.72 -6.75
N PHE A 16 -1.64 6.83 -6.39
CA PHE A 16 -2.45 6.05 -7.35
C PHE A 16 -3.75 6.73 -7.75
N ALA A 17 -4.05 7.90 -7.18
CA ALA A 17 -5.32 8.61 -7.37
C ALA A 17 -6.55 7.70 -7.17
N CYS A 18 -6.43 6.69 -6.32
CA CYS A 18 -7.42 5.64 -6.14
C CYS A 18 -8.04 5.66 -4.74
N GLY A 19 -9.25 5.13 -4.67
CA GLY A 19 -9.89 4.81 -3.40
C GLY A 19 -9.14 3.69 -2.69
N GLY A 20 -9.14 3.72 -1.36
CA GLY A 20 -8.49 2.68 -0.56
C GLY A 20 -8.73 2.84 0.92
N THR A 21 -8.56 1.74 1.65
CA THR A 21 -8.75 1.67 3.09
C THR A 21 -7.75 0.70 3.73
N ALA A 22 -7.33 0.98 4.97
CA ALA A 22 -6.60 0.02 5.80
C ALA A 22 -7.60 -0.63 6.76
N LYS A 23 -7.72 -1.95 6.71
CA LYS A 23 -8.59 -2.71 7.61
C LYS A 23 -7.89 -3.99 8.06
N ASP A 24 -7.97 -4.32 9.35
CA ASP A 24 -7.44 -5.57 9.92
C ASP A 24 -5.95 -5.84 9.63
N GLY A 25 -5.15 -4.79 9.43
CA GLY A 25 -3.72 -4.92 9.09
C GLY A 25 -3.43 -5.02 7.59
N PHE A 26 -4.47 -5.02 6.76
CA PHE A 26 -4.37 -5.07 5.31
C PHE A 26 -4.69 -3.72 4.68
N ILE A 27 -4.00 -3.40 3.59
CA ILE A 27 -4.28 -2.22 2.76
C ILE A 27 -5.02 -2.72 1.53
N MET A 28 -6.23 -2.20 1.34
CA MET A 28 -7.06 -2.45 0.16
C MET A 28 -7.09 -1.19 -0.70
N LEU A 29 -6.78 -1.33 -1.99
CA LEU A 29 -6.84 -0.27 -2.98
C LEU A 29 -7.80 -0.68 -4.09
N GLN A 30 -8.51 0.29 -4.66
CA GLN A 30 -9.37 0.07 -5.82
C GLN A 30 -8.54 0.18 -7.11
N GLY A 31 -8.75 -0.75 -8.04
CA GLY A 31 -8.02 -0.81 -9.31
C GLY A 31 -6.87 -1.82 -9.29
N ASP A 32 -6.20 -1.96 -10.43
CA ASP A 32 -5.03 -2.84 -10.57
C ASP A 32 -3.75 -1.99 -10.48
N HIS A 33 -3.21 -1.90 -9.26
CA HIS A 33 -1.98 -1.15 -8.96
C HIS A 33 -0.93 -2.06 -8.32
N ARG A 34 -0.98 -3.35 -8.65
CA ARG A 34 -0.21 -4.40 -7.97
C ARG A 34 1.29 -4.18 -8.11
N ASP A 35 1.74 -3.91 -9.34
CA ASP A 35 3.13 -3.59 -9.65
C ASP A 35 3.60 -2.28 -9.01
N ASP A 36 2.79 -1.22 -9.12
CA ASP A 36 3.20 0.07 -8.57
C ASP A 36 3.24 0.10 -7.03
N VAL A 37 2.29 -0.57 -6.36
CA VAL A 37 2.26 -0.68 -4.90
C VAL A 37 3.47 -1.46 -4.41
N ARG A 38 3.83 -2.55 -5.11
CA ARG A 38 5.03 -3.32 -4.85
C ARG A 38 6.27 -2.43 -4.95
N ASP A 39 6.45 -1.71 -6.06
CA ASP A 39 7.59 -0.83 -6.28
C ASP A 39 7.65 0.31 -5.23
N TYR A 40 6.51 0.88 -4.87
CA TYR A 40 6.38 1.89 -3.83
C TYR A 40 6.83 1.38 -2.46
N LEU A 41 6.36 0.19 -2.07
CA LEU A 41 6.71 -0.44 -0.79
C LEU A 41 8.20 -0.82 -0.77
N VAL A 42 8.74 -1.38 -1.86
CA VAL A 42 10.17 -1.67 -1.98
C VAL A 42 11.02 -0.39 -1.85
N LYS A 43 10.62 0.71 -2.49
CA LYS A 43 11.29 2.03 -2.36
C LYS A 43 11.26 2.59 -0.94
N LYS A 44 10.21 2.29 -0.17
CA LYS A 44 10.12 2.64 1.26
C LYS A 44 11.04 1.81 2.16
N GLY A 45 11.65 0.75 1.63
CA GLY A 45 12.49 -0.19 2.37
C GLY A 45 11.73 -1.39 2.93
N PHE A 46 10.50 -1.64 2.47
CA PHE A 46 9.82 -2.89 2.76
C PHE A 46 10.41 -4.01 1.90
N ASN A 47 10.54 -5.21 2.47
CA ASN A 47 11.09 -6.34 1.75
C ASN A 47 10.10 -6.83 0.71
N ASP A 48 10.54 -6.95 -0.55
CA ASP A 48 9.75 -7.48 -1.66
C ASP A 48 9.11 -8.83 -1.34
N ALA A 49 9.85 -9.72 -0.68
CA ALA A 49 9.37 -11.05 -0.29
C ALA A 49 8.29 -11.03 0.80
N ALA A 50 8.09 -9.89 1.49
CA ALA A 50 7.04 -9.70 2.48
C ALA A 50 5.80 -9.00 1.89
N ILE A 51 5.80 -8.68 0.60
CA ILE A 51 4.68 -8.06 -0.10
C ILE A 51 3.94 -9.15 -0.88
N GLU A 52 2.82 -9.58 -0.33
CA GLU A 52 1.92 -10.50 -1.02
C GLU A 52 0.79 -9.67 -1.67
N VAL A 53 0.71 -9.73 -3.00
CA VAL A 53 -0.31 -9.01 -3.77
C VAL A 53 -1.33 -10.01 -4.29
N GLN A 54 -2.60 -9.79 -3.94
CA GLN A 54 -3.74 -10.62 -4.36
C GLN A 54 -4.58 -9.88 -5.41
#